data_AF-A0A955BIH7-F1
#
_entry.id   AF-A0A955BIH7-F1
#
_cell.length_a   1.000
_cell.length_b   1.000
_cell.length_c   1.000
_cell.angle_alpha   90.00
_cell.angle_beta   90.00
_cell.angle_gamma   90.00
#
_symmetry.space_group_name_H-M   'P 1'
#
loop_
_entity.id
_entity.type
_entity.pdbx_description
1 polymer ?
#
loop_
_entity_poly.entity_id
_entity_poly.type
_entity_poly.pdbx_seq_one_letter_code
_entity_poly.pdbx_strand_id
1 'polypeptide(L)'
;QHTFDAAVDLLALGLNPEHAVMFVQSHVPEVTQLCWLLMTGTPMGLLERCTAFKDKKAHGLTADAGLFTYPVLMAADILLYDADVVPVGKDQVQHIEVARDLAGSFNYQFGETFVLPKAKVLDSSAKVPGTDGQKMSKSYNNTIEIFEPPKAMRKKVMRITTDSRPMDEPKDPDTDHLYQLYSLFVDDGPREEMAALYRRGGFGYGEIKKALADAAEAYFAEAHARRAELAAQPERVREILADGASRARRKAGEVLARAQRACGLRPA
;
A
#
# COMPACT_ATOMS: atom_id res chain seq x y z
N GLN A 1 -16.49 -2.81 -8.31
CA GLN A 1 -15.51 -3.77 -8.85
C GLN A 1 -14.16 -3.62 -8.14
N HIS A 2 -13.43 -2.52 -8.32
CA HIS A 2 -12.09 -2.34 -7.73
C HIS A 2 -12.00 -2.55 -6.21
N THR A 3 -12.97 -2.08 -5.42
CA THR A 3 -13.02 -2.30 -3.97
C THR A 3 -13.11 -3.78 -3.60
N PHE A 4 -13.93 -4.53 -4.33
CA PHE A 4 -14.12 -5.96 -4.10
C PHE A 4 -12.84 -6.72 -4.47
N ASP A 5 -12.27 -6.41 -5.64
CA ASP A 5 -11.03 -7.05 -6.09
C ASP A 5 -9.87 -6.79 -5.11
N ALA A 6 -9.73 -5.57 -4.60
CA ALA A 6 -8.72 -5.24 -3.59
C ALA A 6 -8.92 -6.02 -2.28
N ALA A 7 -10.16 -6.18 -1.81
CA ALA A 7 -10.45 -6.97 -0.61
C ALA A 7 -10.09 -8.45 -0.82
N VAL A 8 -10.47 -9.01 -1.98
CA VAL A 8 -10.14 -10.39 -2.35
C VAL A 8 -8.62 -10.57 -2.43
N ASP A 9 -7.90 -9.63 -3.05
CA ASP A 9 -6.44 -9.69 -3.20
C ASP A 9 -5.74 -9.68 -1.84
N LEU A 10 -6.14 -8.79 -0.91
CA LEU A 10 -5.56 -8.73 0.44
C LEU A 10 -5.80 -10.02 1.23
N LEU A 11 -7.01 -10.57 1.17
CA LEU A 11 -7.35 -11.84 1.82
C LEU A 11 -6.55 -13.00 1.21
N ALA A 12 -6.45 -13.05 -0.12
CA ALA A 12 -5.69 -14.08 -0.83
C ALA A 12 -4.18 -14.00 -0.56
N LEU A 13 -3.66 -12.82 -0.21
CA LEU A 13 -2.27 -12.61 0.20
C LEU A 13 -2.03 -12.89 1.69
N GLY A 14 -3.06 -13.29 2.45
CA GLY A 14 -2.92 -13.76 3.83
C GLY A 14 -3.37 -12.78 4.90
N LEU A 15 -4.05 -11.68 4.56
CA LEU A 15 -4.71 -10.85 5.57
C LEU A 15 -5.76 -11.70 6.30
N ASN A 16 -5.62 -11.85 7.62
CA ASN A 16 -6.58 -12.58 8.45
C ASN A 16 -7.57 -11.61 9.14
N PRO A 17 -8.88 -11.62 8.79
CA PRO A 17 -9.90 -10.76 9.39
C PRO A 17 -10.15 -10.97 10.90
N GLU A 18 -9.74 -12.12 11.44
CA GLU A 18 -9.81 -12.37 12.88
C GLU A 18 -8.81 -11.51 13.64
N HIS A 19 -7.64 -11.25 13.04
CA HIS A 19 -6.56 -10.47 13.64
C HIS A 19 -6.52 -9.01 13.16
N ALA A 20 -7.07 -8.72 11.97
CA ALA A 20 -7.08 -7.39 11.38
C ALA A 20 -8.50 -6.95 11.00
N VAL A 21 -8.89 -5.73 11.39
CA VAL A 21 -10.17 -5.15 11.00
C VAL A 21 -10.06 -4.58 9.58
N MET A 22 -10.62 -5.28 8.60
CA MET A 22 -10.65 -4.84 7.21
C MET A 22 -12.03 -4.31 6.85
N PHE A 23 -12.11 -3.07 6.36
CA PHE A 23 -13.38 -2.41 6.03
C PHE A 23 -13.23 -1.46 4.85
N VAL A 24 -14.36 -1.09 4.27
CA VAL A 24 -14.44 -0.04 3.23
C VAL A 24 -14.66 1.30 3.92
N GLN A 25 -13.82 2.30 3.64
CA GLN A 25 -13.89 3.63 4.27
C GLN A 25 -15.31 4.23 4.25
N SER A 26 -16.00 4.15 3.10
CA SER A 26 -17.36 4.69 2.95
C SER A 26 -18.43 3.97 3.78
N HIS A 27 -18.13 2.81 4.35
CA HIS A 27 -19.04 2.11 5.28
C HIS A 27 -18.92 2.63 6.72
N VAL A 28 -17.99 3.57 6.99
CA VAL A 28 -17.79 4.21 8.30
C VAL A 28 -18.12 5.71 8.17
N PRO A 29 -19.40 6.11 8.25
CA PRO A 29 -19.82 7.51 8.09
C PRO A 29 -19.26 8.45 9.17
N GLU A 30 -18.76 7.91 10.28
CA GLU A 30 -18.09 8.67 11.34
C GLU A 30 -16.83 9.38 10.80
N VAL A 31 -16.18 8.83 9.76
CA VAL A 31 -15.01 9.41 9.08
C VAL A 31 -15.32 10.80 8.53
N THR A 32 -16.41 10.96 7.81
CA THR A 32 -16.76 12.26 7.19
C THR A 32 -17.20 13.27 8.23
N GLN A 33 -17.85 12.83 9.30
CA GLN A 33 -18.21 13.70 10.43
C GLN A 33 -16.96 14.23 11.15
N LEU A 34 -16.01 13.35 11.48
CA LEU A 34 -14.76 13.81 12.09
C LEU A 34 -13.95 14.69 11.13
N CYS A 35 -13.90 14.34 9.85
CA CYS A 35 -13.24 15.16 8.83
C CYS A 35 -13.78 16.59 8.84
N TRP A 36 -15.11 16.78 8.91
CA TRP A 36 -15.70 18.10 9.01
C TRP A 36 -15.27 18.83 10.29
N LEU A 37 -15.31 18.15 11.45
CA LEU A 37 -14.88 18.76 12.72
C LEU A 37 -13.43 19.23 12.67
N LEU A 38 -12.51 18.38 12.19
CA LEU A 38 -11.10 18.73 12.04
C LEU A 38 -10.89 19.89 11.04
N MET A 39 -11.66 19.90 9.95
CA MET A 39 -11.56 20.92 8.92
C MET A 39 -11.90 22.33 9.46
N THR A 40 -12.82 22.45 10.43
CA THR A 40 -13.15 23.76 11.02
C THR A 40 -11.99 24.39 11.80
N GLY A 41 -11.03 23.59 12.27
CA GLY A 41 -9.82 24.05 12.94
C GLY A 41 -8.55 24.00 12.07
N THR A 42 -8.65 23.58 10.81
CA THR A 42 -7.48 23.38 9.94
C THR A 42 -7.04 24.69 9.28
N PRO A 43 -5.81 25.19 9.52
CA PRO A 43 -5.34 26.40 8.83
C PRO A 43 -5.11 26.14 7.34
N MET A 44 -5.57 27.05 6.48
CA MET A 44 -5.35 26.96 5.02
C MET A 44 -3.87 26.78 4.66
N GLY A 45 -2.98 27.50 5.34
CA GLY A 45 -1.53 27.41 5.10
C GLY A 45 -0.94 26.03 5.38
N LEU A 46 -1.54 25.22 6.26
CA LEU A 46 -1.12 23.83 6.47
C LEU A 46 -1.35 22.99 5.20
N LEU A 47 -2.53 23.13 4.60
CA LEU A 47 -2.93 22.41 3.39
C LEU A 47 -2.14 22.89 2.16
N GLU A 48 -1.88 24.19 2.04
CA GLU A 48 -1.06 24.77 0.97
C GLU A 48 0.40 24.25 0.95
N ARG A 49 0.90 23.76 2.10
CA ARG A 49 2.25 23.19 2.22
C ARG A 49 2.33 21.69 1.92
N CYS A 50 1.20 21.00 1.78
CA CYS A 50 1.18 19.57 1.47
C CYS A 50 1.77 19.30 0.07
N THR A 51 2.68 18.32 -0.03
CA THR A 51 3.46 18.02 -1.24
C THR A 51 2.57 17.72 -2.45
N ALA A 52 1.56 16.85 -2.29
CA ALA A 52 0.67 16.48 -3.38
C ALA A 52 -0.04 17.70 -4.02
N PHE A 53 -0.47 18.66 -3.21
CA PHE A 53 -1.09 19.90 -3.70
C PHE A 53 -0.06 20.80 -4.40
N LYS A 54 1.11 20.99 -3.79
CA LYS A 54 2.20 21.79 -4.38
C LYS A 54 2.68 21.23 -5.71
N ASP A 55 2.89 19.93 -5.80
CA ASP A 55 3.38 19.25 -7.00
C ASP A 55 2.35 19.37 -8.12
N LYS A 56 1.08 19.09 -7.85
CA LYS A 56 0.03 19.20 -8.87
C LYS A 56 -0.12 20.64 -9.38
N LYS A 57 -0.04 21.64 -8.49
CA LYS A 57 -0.03 23.07 -8.86
C LYS A 57 1.21 23.44 -9.67
N ALA A 58 2.39 22.95 -9.30
CA ALA A 58 3.64 23.21 -10.01
C ALA A 58 3.65 22.63 -11.44
N HIS A 59 2.93 21.53 -11.67
CA HIS A 59 2.72 20.95 -13.00
C HIS A 59 1.63 21.66 -13.82
N GLY A 60 1.07 22.79 -13.33
CA GLY A 60 0.04 23.56 -14.03
C GLY A 60 -1.31 22.84 -14.11
N LEU A 61 -1.53 21.80 -13.31
CA LEU A 61 -2.78 21.04 -13.28
C LEU A 61 -3.76 21.68 -12.30
N THR A 62 -5.05 21.66 -12.65
CA THR A 62 -6.11 22.15 -11.77
C THR A 62 -6.17 21.31 -10.49
N ALA A 63 -6.00 21.97 -9.34
CA ALA A 63 -6.22 21.37 -8.03
C ALA A 63 -7.66 21.64 -7.59
N ASP A 64 -8.41 20.57 -7.33
CA ASP A 64 -9.75 20.63 -6.78
C ASP A 64 -9.74 20.64 -5.24
N ALA A 65 -10.90 20.93 -4.65
CA ALA A 65 -11.05 20.98 -3.20
C ALA A 65 -10.75 19.63 -2.54
N GLY A 66 -11.04 18.50 -3.20
CA GLY A 66 -10.75 17.16 -2.68
C GLY A 66 -9.26 16.91 -2.54
N LEU A 67 -8.47 17.26 -3.56
CA LEU A 67 -7.01 17.20 -3.47
C LEU A 67 -6.46 18.13 -2.37
N PHE A 68 -7.08 19.29 -2.19
CA PHE A 68 -6.64 20.24 -1.17
C PHE A 68 -6.96 19.76 0.26
N THR A 69 -8.10 19.09 0.47
CA THR A 69 -8.59 18.71 1.80
C THR A 69 -8.40 17.24 2.16
N TYR A 70 -8.00 16.35 1.24
CA TYR A 70 -7.79 14.94 1.58
C TYR A 70 -6.82 14.69 2.74
N PRO A 71 -5.80 15.53 3.04
CA PRO A 71 -4.97 15.31 4.21
C PRO A 71 -5.77 15.37 5.53
N VAL A 72 -6.86 16.14 5.56
CA VAL A 72 -7.79 16.21 6.71
C VAL A 72 -8.66 14.95 6.78
N LEU A 73 -9.12 14.45 5.64
CA LEU A 73 -9.85 13.18 5.57
C LEU A 73 -8.98 12.02 6.06
N MET A 74 -7.73 11.96 5.59
CA MET A 74 -6.75 10.97 6.03
C MET A 74 -6.42 11.11 7.52
N ALA A 75 -6.35 12.33 8.06
CA ALA A 75 -6.23 12.52 9.50
C ALA A 75 -7.44 11.94 10.25
N ALA A 76 -8.66 12.15 9.75
CA ALA A 76 -9.86 11.56 10.35
C ALA A 76 -9.83 10.01 10.32
N ASP A 77 -9.36 9.42 9.22
CA ASP A 77 -9.17 7.96 9.10
C ASP A 77 -8.18 7.41 10.14
N ILE A 78 -7.18 8.18 10.55
CA ILE A 78 -6.19 7.75 11.54
C ILE A 78 -6.73 7.94 12.96
N LEU A 79 -7.28 9.12 13.24
CA LEU A 79 -7.63 9.55 14.60
C LEU A 79 -8.86 8.83 15.15
N LEU A 80 -9.83 8.43 14.31
CA LEU A 80 -11.04 7.71 14.75
C LEU A 80 -10.77 6.38 15.45
N TYR A 81 -9.59 5.81 15.25
CA TYR A 81 -9.26 4.49 15.79
C TYR A 81 -8.25 4.54 16.93
N ASP A 82 -7.90 5.75 17.43
CA ASP A 82 -6.86 5.95 18.44
C ASP A 82 -5.53 5.29 18.03
N ALA A 83 -5.15 5.40 16.76
CA ALA A 83 -3.96 4.73 16.24
C ALA A 83 -2.67 5.27 16.87
N ASP A 84 -1.94 4.43 17.60
CA ASP A 84 -0.62 4.78 18.14
C ASP A 84 0.45 4.87 17.04
N VAL A 85 0.34 3.99 16.04
CA VAL A 85 1.36 3.78 15.01
C VAL A 85 0.70 3.59 13.65
N VAL A 86 1.21 4.29 12.64
CA VAL A 86 0.74 4.19 11.25
C VAL A 86 1.90 3.79 10.34
N PRO A 87 1.90 2.57 9.76
CA PRO A 87 2.93 2.15 8.82
C PRO A 87 2.78 2.90 7.50
N VAL A 88 3.84 3.58 7.07
CA VAL A 88 3.82 4.43 5.86
C VAL A 88 5.13 4.36 5.09
N GLY A 89 5.04 4.67 3.79
CA GLY A 89 6.21 4.99 2.97
C GLY A 89 6.83 6.33 3.37
N LYS A 90 8.11 6.54 3.01
CA LYS A 90 8.84 7.79 3.29
C LYS A 90 8.13 9.03 2.71
N ASP A 91 7.47 8.87 1.57
CA ASP A 91 6.70 9.91 0.87
C ASP A 91 5.40 10.30 1.58
N GLN A 92 4.91 9.47 2.51
CA GLN A 92 3.64 9.66 3.21
C GLN A 92 3.82 10.17 4.65
N VAL A 93 5.05 10.38 5.12
CA VAL A 93 5.34 10.86 6.48
C VAL A 93 4.68 12.21 6.76
N GLN A 94 4.66 13.11 5.77
CA GLN A 94 4.03 14.43 5.89
C GLN A 94 2.54 14.33 6.25
N HIS A 95 1.81 13.34 5.74
CA HIS A 95 0.39 13.17 6.09
C HIS A 95 0.21 12.75 7.56
N ILE A 96 1.15 11.98 8.11
CA ILE A 96 1.14 11.64 9.54
C ILE A 96 1.45 12.86 10.39
N GLU A 97 2.37 13.73 9.95
CA GLU A 97 2.64 15.02 10.60
C GLU A 97 1.39 15.92 10.60
N VAL A 98 0.68 16.02 9.47
CA VAL A 98 -0.60 16.75 9.39
C VAL A 98 -1.62 16.18 10.38
N ALA A 99 -1.78 14.85 10.45
CA ALA A 99 -2.70 14.23 11.40
C ALA A 99 -2.32 14.55 12.87
N ARG A 100 -1.03 14.57 13.18
CA ARG A 100 -0.50 14.94 14.51
C ARG A 100 -0.75 16.42 14.83
N ASP A 101 -0.53 17.32 13.88
CA ASP A 101 -0.74 18.76 14.06
C ASP A 101 -2.22 19.08 14.30
N LEU A 102 -3.12 18.44 13.55
CA LEU A 102 -4.57 18.58 13.72
C LEU A 102 -5.02 18.03 15.08
N ALA A 103 -4.56 16.84 15.45
CA ALA A 103 -4.86 16.26 16.76
C ALA A 103 -4.31 17.12 17.91
N GLY A 104 -3.08 17.62 17.79
CA GLY A 104 -2.46 18.48 18.80
C GLY A 104 -3.18 19.82 18.95
N SER A 105 -3.58 20.44 17.83
CA SER A 105 -4.34 21.69 17.84
C SER A 105 -5.72 21.50 18.47
N PHE A 106 -6.41 20.41 18.13
CA PHE A 106 -7.70 20.08 18.74
C PHE A 106 -7.55 19.84 20.25
N ASN A 107 -6.55 19.05 20.66
CA ASN A 107 -6.29 18.76 22.07
C ASN A 107 -5.95 20.01 22.88
N TYR A 108 -5.17 20.93 22.30
CA TYR A 108 -4.85 22.20 22.93
C TYR A 108 -6.10 23.06 23.16
N GLN A 109 -7.02 23.08 22.18
CA GLN A 109 -8.22 23.92 22.23
C GLN A 109 -9.34 23.33 23.10
N PHE A 110 -9.52 22.01 23.07
CA PHE A 110 -10.69 21.33 23.65
C PHE A 110 -10.35 20.31 24.74
N GLY A 111 -9.07 20.16 25.10
CA GLY A 111 -8.58 19.16 26.05
C GLY A 111 -8.18 17.84 25.39
N GLU A 112 -7.46 16.98 26.12
CA GLU A 112 -6.90 15.72 25.62
C GLU A 112 -7.98 14.78 25.04
N THR A 113 -8.13 14.83 23.71
CA THR A 113 -9.22 14.15 22.98
C THR A 113 -8.69 13.08 22.03
N PHE A 114 -7.53 13.27 21.42
CA PHE A 114 -6.95 12.36 20.44
C PHE A 114 -5.57 11.86 20.84
N VAL A 115 -5.28 10.59 20.52
CA VAL A 115 -3.92 10.05 20.52
C VAL A 115 -3.13 10.69 19.37
N LEU A 116 -1.86 11.01 19.61
CA LEU A 116 -0.96 11.56 18.58
C LEU A 116 -0.25 10.42 17.84
N PRO A 117 -0.65 10.06 16.60
CA PRO A 117 -0.13 8.89 15.90
C PRO A 117 1.35 9.06 15.56
N LYS A 118 2.13 7.97 15.58
CA LYS A 118 3.54 7.96 15.16
C LYS A 118 3.68 7.28 13.80
N ALA A 119 4.46 7.86 12.90
CA ALA A 119 4.82 7.20 11.65
C ALA A 119 5.76 6.01 11.94
N LYS A 120 5.43 4.83 11.43
CA LYS A 120 6.37 3.71 11.31
C LYS A 120 6.82 3.66 9.85
N VAL A 121 7.96 4.29 9.59
CA VAL A 121 8.55 4.28 8.26
C VAL A 121 9.02 2.86 7.96
N LEU A 122 8.44 2.26 6.93
CA LEU A 122 8.88 0.96 6.45
C LEU A 122 10.26 1.11 5.80
N ASP A 123 11.17 0.18 6.09
CA ASP A 123 12.50 0.21 5.48
C ASP A 123 12.37 0.20 3.96
N SER A 124 12.98 1.20 3.32
CA SER A 124 12.92 1.38 1.86
C SER A 124 13.87 0.44 1.11
N SER A 125 14.27 -0.68 1.73
CA SER A 125 15.44 -1.48 1.32
C SER A 125 15.22 -2.36 0.10
N ALA A 126 14.00 -2.48 -0.43
CA ALA A 126 13.79 -3.13 -1.72
C ALA A 126 12.83 -2.30 -2.58
N LYS A 127 13.37 -1.34 -3.31
CA LYS A 127 12.70 -0.89 -4.53
C LYS A 127 12.63 -2.12 -5.44
N VAL A 128 11.44 -2.68 -5.63
CA VAL A 128 11.24 -3.77 -6.57
C VAL A 128 11.45 -3.22 -7.98
N PRO A 129 12.43 -3.73 -8.76
CA PRO A 129 12.63 -3.29 -10.12
C PRO A 129 11.49 -3.78 -11.02
N GLY A 130 11.10 -2.97 -12.00
CA GLY A 130 10.16 -3.33 -13.04
C GLY A 130 10.82 -4.13 -14.15
N THR A 131 10.04 -4.45 -15.18
CA THR A 131 10.52 -5.19 -16.37
C THR A 131 11.57 -4.45 -17.21
N ASP A 132 11.86 -3.19 -16.86
CA ASP A 132 12.81 -2.28 -17.49
C ASP A 132 13.98 -1.91 -16.57
N GLY A 133 14.06 -2.51 -15.37
CA GLY A 133 15.07 -2.20 -14.35
C GLY A 133 14.83 -0.92 -13.54
N GLN A 134 13.86 -0.08 -13.92
CA GLN A 134 13.45 1.09 -13.13
C GLN A 134 12.60 0.66 -11.93
N LYS A 135 12.26 1.58 -11.02
CA LYS A 135 11.27 1.27 -9.96
C LYS A 135 9.97 0.77 -10.59
N MET A 136 9.45 -0.37 -10.13
CA MET A 136 8.17 -0.90 -10.62
C MET A 136 7.04 0.09 -10.32
N SER A 137 6.28 0.48 -11.35
CA SER A 137 5.16 1.40 -11.26
C SER A 137 4.17 1.19 -12.40
N LYS A 138 2.87 1.24 -12.10
CA LYS A 138 1.80 1.22 -13.12
C LYS A 138 1.94 2.36 -14.12
N SER A 139 2.44 3.53 -13.69
CA SER A 139 2.65 4.69 -14.56
C SER A 139 3.76 4.49 -15.61
N TYR A 140 4.72 3.61 -15.35
CA TYR A 140 5.80 3.27 -16.27
C TYR A 140 5.47 2.06 -17.14
N ASN A 141 4.31 1.43 -16.93
CA ASN A 141 3.89 0.23 -17.64
C ASN A 141 4.95 -0.90 -17.58
N ASN A 142 5.64 -1.01 -16.43
CA ASN A 142 6.73 -1.96 -16.20
C ASN A 142 6.39 -2.98 -15.10
N THR A 143 5.10 -3.24 -14.85
CA THR A 143 4.61 -4.09 -13.76
C THR A 143 4.41 -5.55 -14.16
N ILE A 144 4.62 -6.44 -13.19
CA ILE A 144 4.18 -7.82 -13.19
C ILE A 144 3.08 -7.92 -12.13
N GLU A 145 1.83 -8.15 -12.53
CA GLU A 145 0.71 -8.16 -11.60
C GLU A 145 0.66 -9.53 -10.90
N ILE A 146 0.40 -9.54 -9.59
CA ILE A 146 0.43 -10.78 -8.79
C ILE A 146 -0.61 -11.80 -9.29
N PHE A 147 -1.82 -11.33 -9.63
CA PHE A 147 -2.95 -12.18 -9.98
C PHE A 147 -3.29 -12.18 -11.48
N GLU A 148 -2.33 -11.84 -12.35
CA GLU A 148 -2.51 -12.10 -13.78
C GLU A 148 -2.38 -13.60 -14.09
N PRO A 149 -3.03 -14.13 -15.14
CA PRO A 149 -2.94 -15.56 -15.47
C PRO A 149 -1.47 -16.02 -15.59
N PRO A 150 -1.09 -17.20 -15.09
CA PRO A 150 0.31 -17.64 -15.06
C PRO A 150 1.02 -17.55 -16.43
N LYS A 151 0.30 -17.88 -17.51
CA LYS A 151 0.81 -17.75 -18.89
C LYS A 151 1.11 -16.30 -19.28
N ALA A 152 0.31 -15.33 -18.83
CA ALA A 152 0.53 -13.91 -19.07
C ALA A 152 1.75 -13.40 -18.29
N MET A 153 1.85 -13.76 -17.00
CA MET A 153 2.99 -13.41 -16.15
C MET A 153 4.29 -13.95 -16.76
N ARG A 154 4.30 -15.24 -17.12
CA ARG A 154 5.46 -15.88 -17.75
C ARG A 154 5.85 -15.17 -19.03
N LYS A 155 4.87 -14.79 -19.88
CA LYS A 155 5.14 -14.01 -21.10
C LYS A 155 5.79 -12.66 -20.79
N LYS A 156 5.36 -11.94 -19.74
CA LYS A 156 6.00 -10.68 -19.32
C LYS A 156 7.43 -10.90 -18.86
N VAL A 157 7.66 -11.89 -17.98
CA VAL A 157 9.00 -12.26 -17.50
C VAL A 157 9.93 -12.59 -18.66
N MET A 158 9.48 -13.38 -19.63
CA MET A 158 10.28 -13.75 -20.79
C MET A 158 10.65 -12.54 -21.68
N ARG A 159 9.83 -11.48 -21.68
CA ARG A 159 10.04 -10.23 -22.46
C ARG A 159 10.87 -9.18 -21.76
N ILE A 160 11.30 -9.40 -20.51
CA ILE A 160 12.18 -8.49 -19.78
C ILE A 160 13.44 -8.21 -20.62
N THR A 161 13.78 -6.93 -20.80
CA THR A 161 14.91 -6.53 -21.63
C THR A 161 16.22 -6.86 -20.92
N THR A 162 17.15 -7.47 -21.63
CA THR A 162 18.49 -7.78 -21.13
C THR A 162 19.53 -7.16 -22.06
N ASP A 163 20.79 -7.12 -21.64
CA ASP A 163 21.86 -6.77 -22.56
C ASP A 163 22.19 -7.91 -23.54
N SER A 164 23.12 -7.64 -24.44
CA SER A 164 23.55 -8.54 -25.52
C SER A 164 24.81 -9.33 -25.19
N ARG A 165 25.15 -9.51 -23.90
CA ARG A 165 26.35 -10.27 -23.51
C ARG A 165 26.27 -11.74 -23.95
N PRO A 166 27.36 -12.30 -24.50
CA PRO A 166 27.50 -13.73 -24.73
C PRO A 166 27.20 -14.61 -23.50
N MET A 167 26.92 -15.89 -23.76
CA MET A 167 26.54 -16.85 -22.73
C MET A 167 27.70 -17.17 -21.77
N ASP A 168 28.90 -17.28 -22.32
CA ASP A 168 30.17 -17.52 -21.64
C ASP A 168 30.65 -16.32 -20.82
N GLU A 169 30.22 -15.11 -21.16
CA GLU A 169 30.58 -13.90 -20.39
C GLU A 169 29.88 -13.84 -19.01
N PRO A 170 30.65 -13.60 -17.93
CA PRO A 170 30.12 -13.33 -16.61
C PRO A 170 29.16 -12.13 -16.57
N LYS A 171 28.20 -12.20 -15.64
CA LYS A 171 27.18 -11.19 -15.38
C LYS A 171 27.27 -10.76 -13.92
N ASP A 172 26.88 -9.52 -13.63
CA ASP A 172 26.87 -9.00 -12.27
C ASP A 172 25.45 -9.10 -11.68
N PRO A 173 25.22 -9.99 -10.69
CA PRO A 173 23.89 -10.16 -10.10
C PRO A 173 23.37 -8.89 -9.42
N ASP A 174 24.26 -8.04 -8.89
CA ASP A 174 23.84 -6.86 -8.13
C ASP A 174 23.28 -5.76 -9.02
N THR A 175 23.63 -5.77 -10.31
CA THR A 175 23.16 -4.79 -11.31
C THR A 175 22.05 -5.31 -12.22
N ASP A 176 21.73 -6.62 -12.14
CA ASP A 176 20.78 -7.26 -13.05
C ASP A 176 19.41 -7.43 -12.39
N HIS A 177 18.42 -6.74 -12.95
CA HIS A 177 17.05 -6.75 -12.43
C HIS A 177 16.36 -8.12 -12.54
N LEU A 178 16.79 -9.04 -13.41
CA LEU A 178 16.28 -10.42 -13.41
C LEU A 178 16.73 -11.17 -12.16
N TYR A 179 17.99 -11.01 -11.76
CA TYR A 179 18.49 -11.59 -10.51
C TYR A 179 17.84 -10.94 -9.29
N GLN A 180 17.70 -9.61 -9.30
CA GLN A 180 17.04 -8.88 -8.21
C GLN A 180 15.58 -9.34 -8.05
N LEU A 181 14.83 -9.52 -9.13
CA LEU A 181 13.47 -10.07 -9.09
C LEU A 181 13.45 -11.52 -8.60
N TYR A 182 14.34 -12.37 -9.12
CA TYR A 182 14.43 -13.78 -8.73
C TYR A 182 14.67 -13.93 -7.22
N SER A 183 15.58 -13.09 -6.68
CA SER A 183 15.95 -13.08 -5.27
C SER A 183 14.79 -12.79 -4.31
N LEU A 184 13.70 -12.18 -4.79
CA LEU A 184 12.49 -11.92 -3.99
C LEU A 184 11.66 -13.18 -3.72
N PHE A 185 11.85 -14.24 -4.51
CA PHE A 185 11.01 -15.45 -4.48
C PHE A 185 11.72 -16.69 -3.96
N VAL A 186 13.02 -16.58 -3.64
CA VAL A 186 13.82 -17.72 -3.21
C VAL A 186 14.60 -17.41 -1.94
N ASP A 187 14.86 -18.48 -1.18
CA ASP A 187 15.71 -18.48 -0.01
C ASP A 187 17.20 -18.30 -0.38
N ASP A 188 18.05 -18.13 0.63
CA ASP A 188 19.47 -17.80 0.45
C ASP A 188 20.25 -18.85 -0.36
N GLY A 189 19.92 -20.15 -0.26
CA GLY A 189 20.60 -21.21 -1.01
C GLY A 189 20.47 -21.05 -2.53
N PRO A 190 19.26 -21.18 -3.12
CA PRO A 190 19.06 -20.97 -4.56
C PRO A 190 19.49 -19.58 -5.03
N ARG A 191 19.38 -18.55 -4.17
CA ARG A 191 19.87 -17.20 -4.46
C ARG A 191 21.38 -17.19 -4.68
N GLU A 192 22.16 -17.78 -3.77
CA GLU A 192 23.61 -17.86 -3.88
C GLU A 192 24.07 -18.73 -5.06
N GLU A 193 23.37 -19.84 -5.33
CA GLU A 193 23.64 -20.69 -6.49
C GLU A 193 23.47 -19.92 -7.81
N MET A 194 22.38 -19.15 -7.93
CA MET A 194 22.14 -18.29 -9.08
C MET A 194 23.20 -17.17 -9.16
N ALA A 195 23.59 -16.57 -8.05
CA ALA A 195 24.65 -15.56 -8.02
C ALA A 195 26.00 -16.13 -8.49
N ALA A 196 26.33 -17.36 -8.09
CA ALA A 196 27.52 -18.07 -8.53
C ALA A 196 27.46 -18.39 -10.04
N LEU A 197 26.29 -18.75 -10.57
CA LEU A 197 26.07 -18.94 -12.01
C LEU A 197 26.28 -17.63 -12.79
N TYR A 198 25.74 -16.53 -12.27
CA TYR A 198 25.97 -15.18 -12.81
C TYR A 198 27.46 -14.84 -12.91
N ARG A 199 28.21 -14.99 -11.81
CA ARG A 199 29.64 -14.67 -11.74
C ARG A 199 30.53 -15.61 -12.55
N ARG A 200 30.12 -16.87 -12.70
CA ARG A 200 30.86 -17.87 -13.50
C ARG A 200 30.68 -17.67 -15.01
N GLY A 201 29.49 -17.25 -15.43
CA GLY A 201 29.08 -17.32 -16.83
C GLY A 201 28.72 -18.75 -17.25
N GLY A 202 28.49 -18.94 -18.55
CA GLY A 202 28.06 -20.21 -19.14
C GLY A 202 26.57 -20.48 -19.04
N PHE A 203 25.74 -19.44 -18.93
CA PHE A 203 24.27 -19.54 -18.94
C PHE A 203 23.64 -18.36 -19.69
N GLY A 204 22.48 -18.60 -20.29
CA GLY A 204 21.74 -17.59 -21.04
C GLY A 204 20.69 -16.87 -20.20
N TYR A 205 20.35 -15.64 -20.58
CA TYR A 205 19.24 -14.89 -19.97
C TYR A 205 17.89 -15.63 -19.99
N GLY A 206 17.69 -16.54 -20.96
CA GLY A 206 16.51 -17.39 -21.02
C GLY A 206 16.37 -18.35 -19.83
N GLU A 207 17.49 -18.77 -19.22
CA GLU A 207 17.48 -19.68 -18.08
C GLU A 207 17.04 -18.98 -16.80
N ILE A 208 17.61 -17.81 -16.48
CA ILE A 208 17.16 -17.01 -15.33
C ILE A 208 15.71 -16.54 -15.50
N LYS A 209 15.27 -16.19 -16.71
CA LYS A 209 13.87 -15.82 -16.96
C LYS A 209 12.91 -16.98 -16.66
N LYS A 210 13.29 -18.21 -17.00
CA LYS A 210 12.50 -19.40 -16.64
C LYS A 210 12.50 -19.62 -15.13
N ALA A 211 13.68 -19.58 -14.50
CA ALA A 211 13.81 -19.74 -13.05
C ALA A 211 12.99 -18.70 -12.26
N LEU A 212 13.01 -17.43 -12.68
CA LEU A 212 12.18 -16.36 -12.12
C LEU A 212 10.68 -16.65 -12.30
N ALA A 213 10.26 -17.04 -13.51
CA ALA A 213 8.85 -17.35 -13.75
C ALA A 213 8.38 -18.54 -12.90
N ASP A 214 9.19 -19.60 -12.82
CA ASP A 214 8.87 -20.81 -12.06
C ASP A 214 8.83 -20.50 -10.55
N ALA A 215 9.80 -19.74 -10.02
CA ALA A 215 9.85 -19.34 -8.62
C ALA A 215 8.66 -18.44 -8.23
N ALA A 216 8.32 -17.44 -9.06
CA ALA A 216 7.19 -16.56 -8.82
C ALA A 216 5.84 -17.31 -8.89
N GLU A 217 5.69 -18.23 -9.85
CA GLU A 217 4.50 -19.08 -9.99
C GLU A 217 4.32 -20.00 -8.77
N ALA A 218 5.40 -20.64 -8.31
CA ALA A 218 5.38 -21.46 -7.11
C ALA A 218 5.06 -20.64 -5.84
N TYR A 219 5.70 -19.47 -5.68
CA TYR A 219 5.52 -18.60 -4.52
C TYR A 219 4.07 -18.12 -4.38
N PHE A 220 3.42 -17.74 -5.49
CA PHE A 220 2.05 -17.24 -5.47
C PHE A 220 0.98 -18.31 -5.70
N ALA A 221 1.33 -19.60 -5.87
CA ALA A 221 0.37 -20.66 -6.17
C ALA A 221 -0.77 -20.74 -5.14
N GLU A 222 -0.45 -20.69 -3.84
CA GLU A 222 -1.46 -20.70 -2.78
C GLU A 222 -2.33 -19.44 -2.81
N ALA A 223 -1.73 -18.27 -3.07
CA ALA A 223 -2.47 -17.01 -3.18
C ALA A 223 -3.44 -17.04 -4.38
N HIS A 224 -3.05 -17.59 -5.52
CA HIS A 224 -3.93 -17.77 -6.69
C HIS A 224 -5.11 -18.69 -6.37
N ALA A 225 -4.85 -19.82 -5.68
CA ALA A 225 -5.90 -20.75 -5.27
C ALA A 225 -6.89 -20.09 -4.31
N ARG A 226 -6.40 -19.40 -3.26
CA ARG A 226 -7.23 -18.65 -2.30
C ARG A 226 -8.04 -17.56 -2.99
N ARG A 227 -7.44 -16.81 -3.90
CA ARG A 227 -8.13 -15.79 -4.69
C ARG A 227 -9.28 -16.36 -5.50
N ALA A 228 -9.06 -17.49 -6.18
CA ALA A 228 -10.09 -18.16 -6.96
C ALA A 228 -11.24 -18.65 -6.08
N GLU A 229 -10.95 -19.22 -4.91
CA GLU A 229 -11.95 -19.64 -3.92
C GLU A 229 -12.79 -18.43 -3.44
N LEU A 230 -12.14 -17.34 -3.04
CA LEU A 230 -12.80 -16.13 -2.55
C LEU A 230 -13.65 -15.46 -3.64
N ALA A 231 -13.15 -15.41 -4.88
CA ALA A 231 -13.89 -14.88 -6.01
C ALA A 231 -15.16 -15.70 -6.33
N ALA A 232 -15.14 -17.01 -6.06
CA ALA A 232 -16.30 -17.88 -6.19
C ALA A 232 -17.30 -17.74 -5.02
N GLN A 233 -16.90 -17.10 -3.91
CA GLN A 233 -17.72 -16.89 -2.71
C GLN A 233 -17.88 -15.39 -2.39
N PRO A 234 -18.51 -14.59 -3.27
CA PRO A 234 -18.58 -13.13 -3.09
C PRO A 234 -19.34 -12.71 -1.83
N GLU A 235 -20.34 -13.48 -1.38
CA GLU A 235 -21.07 -13.16 -0.14
C GLU A 235 -20.17 -13.26 1.09
N ARG A 236 -19.30 -14.28 1.17
CA ARG A 236 -18.33 -14.42 2.27
C ARG A 236 -17.41 -13.19 2.38
N VAL A 237 -16.95 -12.67 1.24
CA VAL A 237 -16.12 -11.46 1.22
C VAL A 237 -16.90 -10.23 1.68
N ARG A 238 -18.19 -10.11 1.28
CA ARG A 238 -19.06 -9.02 1.74
C ARG A 238 -19.34 -9.11 3.24
N GLU A 239 -19.56 -10.31 3.76
CA GLU A 239 -19.75 -10.56 5.19
C GLU A 239 -18.51 -10.15 6.00
N ILE A 240 -17.31 -10.52 5.53
CA ILE A 240 -16.04 -10.08 6.14
C ILE A 240 -15.95 -8.54 6.19
N LEU A 241 -16.24 -7.87 5.07
CA LEU A 241 -16.20 -6.40 5.01
C LEU A 241 -17.29 -5.74 5.87
N ALA A 242 -18.45 -6.37 6.00
CA ALA A 242 -19.54 -5.89 6.84
C ALA A 242 -19.22 -6.04 8.33
N ASP A 243 -18.65 -7.17 8.75
CA ASP A 243 -18.16 -7.37 10.12
C ASP A 243 -17.05 -6.36 10.46
N GLY A 244 -16.06 -6.22 9.58
CA GLY A 244 -14.99 -5.26 9.76
C GLY A 244 -15.50 -3.82 9.86
N ALA A 245 -16.48 -3.43 9.03
CA ALA A 245 -17.13 -2.13 9.12
C ALA A 245 -17.86 -1.97 10.47
N SER A 246 -18.62 -2.97 10.93
CA SER A 246 -19.31 -2.94 12.22
C SER A 246 -18.33 -2.72 13.40
N ARG A 247 -17.21 -3.44 13.40
CA ARG A 247 -16.13 -3.30 14.40
C ARG A 247 -15.47 -1.93 14.33
N ALA A 248 -15.14 -1.45 13.13
CA ALA A 248 -14.56 -0.13 12.91
C ALA A 248 -15.50 0.99 13.38
N ARG A 249 -16.79 0.92 13.01
CA ARG A 249 -17.80 1.90 13.41
C ARG A 249 -17.98 2.00 14.91
N ARG A 250 -17.90 0.88 15.64
CA ARG A 250 -17.97 0.89 17.10
C ARG A 250 -16.86 1.76 17.70
N LYS A 251 -15.62 1.50 17.30
CA LYS A 251 -14.46 2.28 17.77
C LYS A 251 -14.53 3.74 17.30
N ALA A 252 -14.85 3.96 16.03
CA ALA A 252 -14.99 5.30 15.46
C ALA A 252 -16.07 6.11 16.17
N GLY A 253 -17.22 5.51 16.48
CA GLY A 253 -18.32 6.16 17.21
C GLY A 253 -17.91 6.60 18.62
N GLU A 254 -17.15 5.79 19.35
CA GLU A 254 -16.61 6.15 20.66
C GLU A 254 -15.74 7.41 20.59
N VAL A 255 -14.80 7.45 19.63
CA VAL A 255 -13.85 8.56 19.46
C VAL A 255 -14.56 9.81 18.93
N LEU A 256 -15.46 9.66 17.96
CA LEU A 256 -16.24 10.78 17.43
C LEU A 256 -17.10 11.41 18.52
N ALA A 257 -17.79 10.59 19.33
CA ALA A 257 -18.59 11.10 20.44
C ALA A 257 -17.72 11.81 21.50
N ARG A 258 -16.49 11.33 21.74
CA ARG A 258 -15.51 12.00 22.60
C ARG A 258 -15.14 13.38 22.04
N ALA A 259 -14.84 13.47 20.74
CA ALA A 259 -14.51 14.73 20.08
C ALA A 259 -15.68 15.72 20.05
N GLN A 260 -16.89 15.24 19.74
CA GLN A 260 -18.11 16.05 19.75
C GLN A 260 -18.37 16.65 21.13
N ARG A 261 -18.29 15.85 22.20
CA ARG A 261 -18.45 16.37 23.57
C ARG A 261 -17.40 17.41 23.93
N ALA A 262 -16.13 17.17 23.56
CA ALA A 262 -15.03 18.09 23.84
C ALA A 262 -15.25 19.47 23.20
N CYS A 263 -15.79 19.53 21.98
CA CYS A 263 -16.12 20.79 21.30
C CYS A 263 -17.55 21.30 21.52
N GLY A 264 -18.29 20.74 22.50
CA GLY A 264 -19.61 21.23 22.91
C GLY A 264 -20.78 20.77 22.03
N LEU A 265 -20.58 19.81 21.13
CA LEU A 265 -21.63 19.15 20.37
C LEU A 265 -22.23 17.98 21.17
N ARG A 266 -23.52 17.74 20.97
CA ARG A 266 -24.22 16.58 21.55
C ARG A 266 -24.13 15.40 20.57
N PRO A 267 -23.50 14.27 20.95
CA PRO A 267 -23.52 13.07 20.14
C PRO A 267 -24.96 12.57 19.94
N ALA A 268 -25.19 11.90 18.81
CA ALA A 268 -26.47 11.26 18.49
C ALA A 268 -26.71 10.01 19.34
#